data_AF-A0A963WN32-F1
#
_entry.id   AF-A0A963WN32-F1
#
_cell.length_a   1.000
_cell.length_b   1.000
_cell.length_c   1.000
_cell.angle_alpha   90.00
_cell.angle_beta   90.00
_cell.angle_gamma   90.00
#
_symmetry.space_group_name_H-M   'P 1'
#
loop_
_entity.id
_entity.type
_entity.pdbx_description
1 polymer ?
#
loop_
_entity_poly.entity_id
_entity_poly.type
_entity_poly.pdbx_seq_one_letter_code
_entity_poly.pdbx_strand_id
1 'polypeptide(L)'
;GILMAKIIMPDDGDYADVAGEVELPKSRISADGPGALVEGGKAHEVEVAETFEEGQQPANVIEAAAQGAQTGVKLAVAVGAMVLAFVALVALANGLLGAVGGLFNYPDLSFQQILGWVFAPIMFLLGISDWDQAQVAGGLFGTKVVLNEFVAFIELKDVTALTERSRAIVTFALCGFANFSSIAIQMAVTGGLAPNQRPVIAKLGLRALAAGSLANLMSAALAGLFLPY
;
A
#
# COMPACT_ATOMS: atom_id res chain seq x y z
N GLY A 1 7.93 -3.84 -2.10
CA GLY A 1 7.52 -5.22 -2.41
C GLY A 1 8.31 -5.79 -3.58
N ILE A 2 7.86 -5.54 -4.82
CA ILE A 2 8.48 -6.10 -6.04
C ILE A 2 9.95 -5.69 -6.20
N LEU A 3 10.29 -4.42 -5.96
CA LEU A 3 11.69 -3.96 -6.03
C LEU A 3 12.61 -4.72 -5.06
N MET A 4 12.19 -4.92 -3.80
CA MET A 4 12.97 -5.70 -2.84
C MET A 4 13.01 -7.18 -3.17
N ALA A 5 11.91 -7.75 -3.69
CA ALA A 5 11.92 -9.12 -4.22
C ALA A 5 12.91 -9.25 -5.39
N LYS A 6 13.02 -8.21 -6.25
CA LYS A 6 13.99 -8.15 -7.37
C LYS A 6 15.43 -7.89 -6.93
N ILE A 7 15.63 -7.24 -5.79
CA ILE A 7 16.96 -7.05 -5.18
C ILE A 7 17.42 -8.33 -4.48
N ILE A 8 16.51 -9.05 -3.80
CA ILE A 8 16.80 -10.32 -3.12
C ILE A 8 16.93 -11.47 -4.12
N MET A 9 16.17 -11.43 -5.21
CA MET A 9 16.23 -12.38 -6.32
C MET A 9 16.47 -11.58 -7.61
N PRO A 10 17.71 -11.11 -7.84
CA PRO A 10 18.08 -10.48 -9.10
C PRO A 10 17.82 -11.46 -10.24
N ASP A 11 17.35 -10.94 -11.37
CA ASP A 11 17.27 -11.75 -12.59
C ASP A 11 18.70 -11.99 -13.06
N ASP A 12 19.27 -13.12 -12.66
CA ASP A 12 20.57 -13.56 -13.12
C ASP A 12 20.42 -14.10 -14.55
N GLY A 13 20.50 -13.21 -15.53
CA GLY A 13 20.51 -13.61 -16.95
C GLY A 13 20.71 -12.43 -17.89
N ASP A 14 21.71 -12.54 -18.76
CA ASP A 14 21.79 -11.74 -19.97
C ASP A 14 20.49 -11.90 -20.76
N TYR A 15 19.92 -10.78 -21.22
CA TYR A 15 18.86 -10.76 -22.22
C TYR A 15 19.43 -11.20 -23.57
N ALA A 16 19.93 -12.43 -23.63
CA ALA A 16 20.10 -13.10 -24.90
C ALA A 16 18.71 -13.32 -25.48
N ASP A 17 18.56 -12.99 -26.75
CA ASP A 17 17.35 -13.14 -27.56
C ASP A 17 16.96 -14.62 -27.62
N VAL A 18 16.32 -15.15 -26.56
CA VAL A 18 15.87 -16.54 -26.52
C VAL A 18 14.51 -16.58 -27.22
N ALA A 19 14.56 -16.76 -28.54
CA ALA A 19 13.41 -17.10 -29.39
C ALA A 19 12.86 -18.51 -29.09
N GLY A 20 12.68 -18.85 -27.81
CA GLY A 20 12.14 -20.11 -27.34
C GLY A 20 11.33 -19.87 -26.07
N GLU A 21 10.17 -20.52 -25.97
CA GLU A 21 9.32 -20.51 -24.77
C GLU A 21 10.16 -20.87 -23.54
N VAL A 22 10.27 -19.93 -22.60
CA VAL A 22 10.84 -20.19 -21.29
C VAL A 22 9.86 -21.12 -20.55
N GLU A 23 10.15 -22.41 -20.51
CA GLU A 23 9.37 -23.38 -19.73
C GLU A 23 9.52 -23.06 -18.23
N LEU A 24 8.56 -22.33 -17.68
CA LEU A 24 8.47 -22.10 -16.24
C LEU A 24 8.06 -23.42 -15.55
N PRO A 25 8.72 -23.80 -14.43
CA PRO A 25 8.29 -24.95 -13.66
C PRO A 25 6.83 -24.75 -13.21
N LYS A 26 5.96 -25.73 -13.51
CA LYS A 26 4.50 -25.67 -13.25
C LYS A 26 4.14 -25.28 -11.82
N SER A 27 5.02 -25.56 -10.85
CA SER A 27 4.86 -25.16 -9.45
C SER A 27 4.98 -23.65 -9.19
N ARG A 28 5.58 -22.87 -10.10
CA ARG A 28 5.67 -21.40 -10.04
C ARG A 28 4.64 -20.70 -10.94
N ILE A 29 3.91 -21.45 -11.77
CA ILE A 29 2.80 -20.91 -12.55
C ILE A 29 1.63 -20.72 -11.59
N SER A 30 1.30 -19.46 -11.30
CA SER A 30 0.24 -19.06 -10.35
C SER A 30 -1.13 -19.65 -10.67
N ALA A 31 -1.33 -20.19 -11.88
CA ALA A 31 -2.58 -20.80 -12.34
C ALA A 31 -2.64 -22.34 -12.19
N ASP A 32 -1.50 -23.03 -12.04
CA ASP A 32 -1.41 -24.50 -12.09
C ASP A 32 -0.75 -25.15 -10.86
N GLY A 33 -0.27 -24.35 -9.90
CA GLY A 33 0.30 -24.86 -8.64
C GLY A 33 -0.75 -25.17 -7.56
N PRO A 34 -0.37 -25.83 -6.45
CA PRO A 34 -1.29 -26.10 -5.33
C PRO A 34 -1.88 -24.82 -4.71
N GLY A 35 -1.25 -23.65 -4.91
CA GLY A 35 -1.79 -22.34 -4.54
C GLY A 35 -2.92 -21.83 -5.46
N ALA A 36 -3.13 -22.45 -6.62
CA ALA A 36 -4.23 -22.17 -7.55
C ALA A 36 -5.50 -22.97 -7.24
N LEU A 37 -5.41 -23.97 -6.36
CA LEU A 37 -6.51 -24.83 -5.96
C LEU A 37 -7.30 -24.19 -4.81
N VAL A 38 -8.57 -23.88 -5.06
CA VAL A 38 -9.55 -23.50 -4.02
C VAL A 38 -10.14 -24.74 -3.34
N GLU A 39 -10.95 -24.55 -2.28
CA GLU A 39 -11.58 -25.59 -1.42
C GLU A 39 -12.37 -26.72 -2.16
N GLY A 40 -12.44 -26.70 -3.50
CA GLY A 40 -13.02 -27.74 -4.34
C GLY A 40 -12.06 -28.41 -5.35
N GLY A 41 -10.75 -28.18 -5.28
CA GLY A 41 -9.75 -28.89 -6.11
C GLY A 41 -9.75 -28.55 -7.61
N LYS A 42 -10.44 -27.49 -8.04
CA LYS A 42 -10.38 -26.94 -9.41
C LYS A 42 -9.59 -25.64 -9.43
N ALA A 43 -8.78 -25.44 -10.46
CA ALA A 43 -8.10 -24.18 -10.72
C ALA A 43 -9.14 -23.07 -10.93
N HIS A 44 -8.90 -21.88 -10.38
CA HIS A 44 -9.80 -20.76 -10.60
C HIS A 44 -9.63 -20.23 -12.03
N GLU A 45 -10.53 -20.62 -12.94
CA GLU A 45 -10.54 -20.07 -14.29
C GLU A 45 -10.98 -18.60 -14.22
N VAL A 46 -10.07 -17.70 -14.59
CA VAL A 46 -10.30 -16.26 -14.57
C VAL A 46 -11.04 -15.91 -15.86
N GLU A 47 -12.31 -15.53 -15.74
CA GLU A 47 -13.09 -15.08 -16.88
C GLU A 47 -12.74 -13.61 -17.10
N VAL A 48 -12.02 -13.33 -18.18
CA VAL A 48 -11.68 -11.95 -18.57
C VAL A 48 -12.97 -11.28 -19.04
N ALA A 49 -13.28 -10.10 -18.50
CA ALA A 49 -14.45 -9.35 -18.94
C ALA A 49 -14.37 -9.03 -20.45
N GLU A 50 -15.42 -9.40 -21.20
CA GLU A 50 -15.54 -9.15 -22.65
C GLU A 50 -15.55 -7.65 -23.01
N THR A 51 -15.75 -6.75 -22.03
CA THR A 51 -16.04 -5.32 -22.21
C THR A 51 -14.84 -4.38 -22.08
N PHE A 52 -13.63 -4.88 -21.86
CA PHE A 52 -12.47 -4.02 -22.04
C PHE A 52 -12.23 -3.87 -23.53
N GLU A 53 -12.68 -2.75 -24.11
CA GLU A 53 -12.24 -2.30 -25.42
C GLU A 53 -10.73 -2.55 -25.50
N GLU A 54 -10.28 -3.33 -26.48
CA GLU A 54 -8.86 -3.45 -26.81
C GLU A 54 -8.32 -2.03 -26.92
N GLY A 55 -7.63 -1.58 -25.87
CA GLY A 55 -7.05 -0.24 -25.83
C GLY A 55 -6.16 -0.14 -27.06
N GLN A 56 -6.56 0.70 -28.02
CA GLN A 56 -5.82 0.87 -29.26
C GLN A 56 -4.36 1.12 -28.90
N GLN A 57 -3.49 0.21 -29.35
CA GLN A 57 -2.06 0.40 -29.14
C GLN A 57 -1.65 1.74 -29.77
N PRO A 58 -0.89 2.57 -29.05
CA PRO A 58 -0.45 3.85 -29.60
C PRO A 58 0.41 3.61 -30.83
N ALA A 59 0.19 4.38 -31.90
CA ALA A 59 0.87 4.19 -33.18
C ALA A 59 2.35 4.59 -33.14
N ASN A 60 2.75 5.45 -32.19
CA ASN A 60 4.13 5.90 -32.01
C ASN A 60 4.39 6.43 -30.60
N VAL A 61 5.66 6.72 -30.29
CA VAL A 61 6.12 7.22 -28.98
C VAL A 61 5.46 8.54 -28.56
N ILE A 62 5.12 9.43 -29.52
CA ILE A 62 4.47 10.72 -29.23
C ILE A 62 3.02 10.46 -28.79
N GLU A 63 2.31 9.59 -29.48
CA GLU A 63 0.96 9.19 -29.09
C GLU A 63 0.94 8.49 -27.74
N ALA A 64 1.87 7.55 -27.48
CA ALA A 64 2.00 6.88 -26.19
C ALA A 64 2.24 7.88 -25.05
N ALA A 65 3.12 8.87 -25.27
CA ALA A 65 3.38 9.94 -24.30
C ALA A 65 2.14 10.81 -24.05
N ALA A 66 1.40 11.17 -25.10
CA ALA A 66 0.18 11.98 -25.00
C ALA A 66 -0.95 11.23 -24.25
N GLN A 67 -1.18 9.95 -24.57
CA GLN A 67 -2.15 9.11 -23.88
C GLN A 67 -1.76 8.88 -22.41
N GLY A 68 -0.48 8.64 -22.14
CA GLY A 68 0.07 8.51 -20.79
C GLY A 68 -0.13 9.78 -19.96
N ALA A 69 0.14 10.96 -20.54
CA ALA A 69 -0.08 12.24 -19.89
C ALA A 69 -1.56 12.47 -19.54
N GLN A 70 -2.49 12.17 -20.46
CA GLN A 70 -3.93 12.29 -20.20
C GLN A 70 -4.41 11.36 -19.08
N THR A 71 -3.91 10.11 -19.08
CA THR A 71 -4.18 9.15 -18.01
C THR A 71 -3.62 9.63 -16.68
N GLY A 72 -2.41 10.18 -16.69
CA GLY A 72 -1.77 10.79 -15.53
C GLY A 72 -2.57 11.96 -14.94
N VAL A 73 -3.12 12.85 -15.78
CA VAL A 73 -3.98 13.97 -15.33
C VAL A 73 -5.23 13.44 -14.63
N LYS A 74 -5.91 12.44 -15.21
CA LYS A 74 -7.09 11.82 -14.59
C LYS A 74 -6.75 11.24 -13.21
N LEU A 75 -5.62 10.52 -13.11
CA LEU A 75 -5.15 9.95 -11.85
C LEU A 75 -4.81 11.05 -10.83
N ALA A 76 -4.09 12.09 -11.24
CA ALA A 76 -3.70 13.19 -10.37
C ALA A 76 -4.90 13.94 -9.77
N VAL A 77 -5.92 14.23 -10.59
CA VAL A 77 -7.16 14.88 -10.12
C VAL A 77 -7.92 13.96 -9.16
N ALA A 78 -8.03 12.67 -9.46
CA ALA A 78 -8.70 11.70 -8.58
C ALA A 78 -8.00 11.59 -7.21
N VAL A 79 -6.66 11.47 -7.21
CA VAL A 79 -5.87 11.43 -5.97
C VAL A 79 -5.98 12.74 -5.20
N GLY A 80 -5.88 13.89 -5.87
CA GLY A 80 -6.01 15.21 -5.23
C GLY A 80 -7.38 15.40 -4.56
N ALA A 81 -8.47 15.04 -5.24
CA ALA A 81 -9.81 15.10 -4.68
C ALA A 81 -9.99 14.16 -3.48
N MET A 82 -9.46 12.94 -3.58
CA MET A 82 -9.48 11.96 -2.49
C MET A 82 -8.72 12.46 -1.26
N VAL A 83 -7.51 12.98 -1.43
CA VAL A 83 -6.69 13.54 -0.33
C VAL A 83 -7.41 14.70 0.34
N LEU A 84 -7.97 15.63 -0.43
CA LEU A 84 -8.72 16.77 0.12
C LEU A 84 -9.90 16.30 1.01
N ALA A 85 -10.67 15.33 0.53
CA ALA A 85 -11.81 14.80 1.26
C ALA A 85 -11.38 14.10 2.56
N PHE A 86 -10.35 13.27 2.53
CA PHE A 86 -9.88 12.57 3.73
C PHE A 86 -9.24 13.50 4.75
N VAL A 87 -8.46 14.49 4.32
CA VAL A 87 -7.90 15.51 5.24
C VAL A 87 -9.03 16.25 5.96
N ALA A 88 -10.10 16.62 5.24
CA ALA A 88 -11.26 17.25 5.84
C ALA A 88 -11.99 16.33 6.84
N LEU A 89 -12.16 15.04 6.52
CA LEU A 89 -12.78 14.06 7.42
C LEU A 89 -11.93 13.80 8.67
N VAL A 90 -10.60 13.75 8.54
CA VAL A 90 -9.69 13.63 9.69
C VAL A 90 -9.76 14.87 10.57
N ALA A 91 -9.77 16.07 9.98
CA ALA A 91 -9.93 17.30 10.74
C ALA A 91 -11.26 17.33 11.51
N LEU A 92 -12.36 16.88 10.89
CA LEU A 92 -13.65 16.72 11.57
C LEU A 92 -13.56 15.69 12.70
N ALA A 93 -12.97 14.52 12.45
CA ALA A 93 -12.80 13.47 13.46
C ALA A 93 -11.96 13.97 14.64
N ASN A 94 -10.89 14.71 14.39
CA ASN A 94 -10.07 15.35 15.42
C ASN A 94 -10.86 16.39 16.22
N GLY A 95 -11.69 17.20 15.58
CA GLY A 95 -12.57 18.14 16.26
C GLY A 95 -13.57 17.43 17.20
N LEU A 96 -14.16 16.34 16.74
CA LEU A 96 -15.08 15.52 17.56
C LEU A 96 -14.36 14.80 18.70
N LEU A 97 -13.20 14.21 18.43
CA LEU A 97 -12.39 13.53 19.43
C LEU A 97 -11.88 14.51 20.49
N GLY A 98 -11.43 15.70 20.11
CA GLY A 98 -11.03 16.75 21.05
C GLY A 98 -12.21 17.23 21.91
N ALA A 99 -13.41 17.36 21.34
CA ALA A 99 -14.61 17.69 22.10
C ALA A 99 -14.96 16.61 23.13
N VAL A 100 -14.93 15.34 22.74
CA VAL A 100 -15.17 14.20 23.64
C VAL A 100 -14.05 14.11 24.68
N GLY A 101 -12.80 14.22 24.28
CA GLY A 101 -11.64 14.19 25.16
C GLY A 101 -11.66 15.33 26.18
N GLY A 102 -12.14 16.51 25.78
CA GLY A 102 -12.38 17.64 26.68
C GLY A 102 -13.33 17.32 27.83
N LEU A 103 -14.34 16.46 27.62
CA LEU A 103 -15.22 15.99 28.71
C LEU A 103 -14.47 15.15 29.76
N PHE A 104 -13.34 14.55 29.38
CA PHE A 104 -12.46 13.76 30.24
C PHE A 104 -11.14 14.47 30.59
N ASN A 105 -11.11 15.80 30.44
CA ASN A 105 -9.92 16.63 30.72
C ASN A 105 -8.70 16.28 29.84
N TYR A 106 -8.95 15.83 28.61
CA TYR A 106 -7.95 15.50 27.58
C TYR A 106 -8.33 16.10 26.21
N PRO A 107 -8.33 17.44 26.07
CA PRO A 107 -8.86 18.14 24.88
C PRO A 107 -8.02 17.94 23.62
N ASP A 108 -6.76 17.52 23.76
CA ASP A 108 -5.82 17.32 22.64
C ASP A 108 -5.98 15.95 21.96
N LEU A 109 -7.01 15.18 22.32
CA LEU A 109 -7.27 13.85 21.75
C LEU A 109 -7.42 13.94 20.23
N SER A 110 -6.57 13.22 19.52
CA SER A 110 -6.64 13.13 18.06
C SER A 110 -6.72 11.69 17.56
N PHE A 111 -7.21 11.54 16.33
CA PHE A 111 -7.25 10.29 15.60
C PHE A 111 -5.85 9.69 15.46
N GLN A 112 -4.86 10.52 15.17
CA GLN A 112 -3.46 10.13 15.04
C GLN A 112 -2.88 9.63 16.37
N GLN A 113 -3.24 10.23 17.52
CA GLN A 113 -2.78 9.77 18.83
C GLN A 113 -3.31 8.37 19.16
N ILE A 114 -4.59 8.12 18.89
CA ILE A 114 -5.22 6.81 19.12
C ILE A 114 -4.49 5.74 18.32
N LEU A 115 -4.25 6.01 17.03
CA LEU A 115 -3.47 5.12 16.17
C LEU A 115 -2.02 4.97 16.63
N GLY A 116 -1.42 6.06 17.13
CA GLY A 116 -0.10 6.08 17.74
C GLY A 116 0.00 5.10 18.90
N TRP A 117 -0.97 5.07 19.80
CA TRP A 117 -0.98 4.11 20.91
C TRP A 117 -1.12 2.66 20.43
N VAL A 118 -1.92 2.43 19.38
CA VAL A 118 -2.11 1.08 18.82
C VAL A 118 -0.83 0.55 18.15
N PHE A 119 -0.15 1.40 17.36
CA PHE A 119 0.99 0.97 16.54
C PHE A 119 2.37 1.28 17.14
N ALA A 120 2.46 2.04 18.23
CA ALA A 120 3.73 2.32 18.92
C ALA A 120 4.52 1.06 19.28
N PRO A 121 3.92 -0.03 19.81
CA PRO A 121 4.68 -1.25 20.11
C PRO A 121 5.37 -1.83 18.87
N ILE A 122 4.71 -1.76 17.71
CA ILE A 122 5.28 -2.24 16.45
C ILE A 122 6.44 -1.33 16.02
N MET A 123 6.25 -0.01 16.06
CA MET A 123 7.30 0.96 15.68
C MET A 123 8.53 0.86 16.57
N PHE A 124 8.33 0.63 17.87
CA PHE A 124 9.39 0.39 18.82
C PHE A 124 10.22 -0.85 18.44
N LEU A 125 9.55 -1.96 18.09
CA LEU A 125 10.21 -3.19 17.64
C LEU A 125 10.96 -3.05 16.31
N LEU A 126 10.58 -2.08 15.46
CA LEU A 126 11.28 -1.77 14.22
C LEU A 126 12.55 -0.93 14.41
N GLY A 127 12.88 -0.58 15.66
CA GLY A 127 14.10 0.11 16.01
C GLY A 127 13.92 1.56 16.44
N ILE A 128 12.70 2.11 16.47
CA ILE A 128 12.45 3.45 17.03
C ILE A 128 12.44 3.34 18.56
N SER A 129 13.63 3.44 19.17
CA SER A 129 13.84 3.15 20.61
C SER A 129 13.30 4.22 21.56
N ASP A 130 12.97 5.41 21.05
CA ASP A 130 12.29 6.46 21.81
C ASP A 130 10.78 6.24 21.70
N TRP A 131 10.11 6.06 22.84
CA TRP A 131 8.69 5.75 22.89
C TRP A 131 7.81 6.87 22.33
N ASP A 132 8.17 8.13 22.55
CA ASP A 132 7.39 9.27 22.06
C ASP A 132 7.50 9.34 20.53
N GLN A 133 8.70 9.08 19.99
CA GLN A 133 8.89 8.95 18.54
C GLN A 133 8.15 7.72 17.98
N ALA A 134 8.09 6.62 18.72
CA ALA A 134 7.35 5.42 18.31
C ALA A 134 5.84 5.66 18.26
N GLN A 135 5.29 6.47 19.18
CA GLN A 135 3.89 6.91 19.15
C GLN A 135 3.60 7.79 17.92
N VAL A 136 4.47 8.77 17.64
CA VAL A 136 4.33 9.62 16.44
C VAL A 136 4.41 8.77 15.16
N ALA A 137 5.40 7.88 15.06
CA ALA A 137 5.56 6.94 13.96
C ALA A 137 4.35 6.00 13.81
N GLY A 138 3.80 5.52 14.93
CA GLY A 138 2.63 4.66 14.97
C GLY A 138 1.39 5.38 14.44
N GLY A 139 1.25 6.66 14.77
CA GLY A 139 0.19 7.53 14.25
C GLY A 139 0.25 7.63 12.73
N LEU A 140 1.42 7.95 12.18
CA LEU A 140 1.64 8.05 10.74
C LEU A 140 1.36 6.73 10.01
N PHE A 141 1.84 5.60 10.55
CA PHE A 141 1.56 4.29 9.97
C PHE A 141 0.08 3.93 10.02
N GLY A 142 -0.59 4.21 11.13
CA GLY A 142 -2.02 4.02 11.25
C GLY A 142 -2.80 4.90 10.27
N THR A 143 -2.42 6.17 10.11
CA THR A 143 -2.99 7.09 9.10
C THR A 143 -2.88 6.46 7.71
N LYS A 144 -1.72 5.88 7.39
CA LYS A 144 -1.50 5.17 6.12
C LYS A 144 -2.42 3.96 5.96
N VAL A 145 -2.57 3.11 6.98
CA VAL A 145 -3.42 1.91 6.92
C VAL A 145 -4.90 2.28 6.77
N VAL A 146 -5.37 3.28 7.53
CA VAL A 146 -6.80 3.65 7.56
C VAL A 146 -7.19 4.50 6.36
N LEU A 147 -6.36 5.48 6.01
CA LEU A 147 -6.63 6.44 4.94
C LEU A 147 -5.85 6.06 3.68
N ASN A 148 -4.59 6.50 3.61
CA ASN A 148 -3.63 6.17 2.55
C ASN A 148 -2.24 6.74 2.88
N GLU A 149 -1.25 6.28 2.13
CA GLU A 149 0.15 6.69 2.24
C GLU A 149 0.40 8.15 1.84
N PHE A 150 -0.38 8.72 0.90
CA PHE A 150 -0.20 10.13 0.50
C PHE A 150 -0.49 11.09 1.65
N VAL A 151 -1.59 10.89 2.38
CA VAL A 151 -1.95 11.68 3.56
C VAL A 151 -0.87 11.51 4.64
N ALA A 152 -0.42 10.28 4.90
CA ALA A 152 0.64 10.03 5.88
C ALA A 152 1.98 10.68 5.50
N PHE A 153 2.35 10.73 4.21
CA PHE A 153 3.56 11.43 3.76
C PHE A 153 3.45 12.95 3.87
N ILE A 154 2.26 13.52 3.64
CA ILE A 154 2.00 14.94 3.88
C ILE A 154 2.17 15.25 5.38
N GLU A 155 1.59 14.44 6.26
CA GLU A 155 1.75 14.60 7.71
C GLU A 155 3.23 14.46 8.14
N LEU A 156 3.95 13.45 7.64
CA LEU A 156 5.37 13.22 7.97
C LEU A 156 6.26 14.43 7.65
N LYS A 157 5.93 15.20 6.60
CA LYS A 157 6.71 16.38 6.21
C LYS A 157 6.81 17.40 7.34
N ASP A 158 5.71 17.60 8.07
CA ASP A 158 5.59 18.67 9.07
C ASP A 158 5.99 18.19 10.49
N VAL A 159 6.20 16.89 10.68
CA VAL A 159 6.67 16.32 11.95
C VAL A 159 8.13 16.69 12.20
N THR A 160 8.42 17.41 13.27
CA THR A 160 9.78 17.77 13.70
C THR A 160 10.34 16.89 14.82
N ALA A 161 9.48 16.12 15.49
CA ALA A 161 9.82 15.30 16.66
C ALA A 161 10.63 14.02 16.32
N LEU A 162 10.75 13.65 15.04
CA LEU A 162 11.46 12.44 14.62
C LEU A 162 12.92 12.76 14.29
N THR A 163 13.84 11.96 14.83
CA THR A 163 15.24 11.93 14.37
C THR A 163 15.33 11.53 12.90
N GLU A 164 16.46 11.83 12.24
CA GLU A 164 16.69 11.42 10.85
C GLU A 164 16.55 9.90 10.67
N ARG A 165 17.08 9.13 11.62
CA ARG A 165 16.94 7.68 11.66
C ARG A 165 15.48 7.23 11.74
N SER A 166 14.72 7.75 12.72
CA SER A 166 13.30 7.41 12.86
C SER A 166 12.49 7.81 11.64
N ARG A 167 12.77 9.00 11.06
CA ARG A 167 12.14 9.48 9.82
C ARG A 167 12.41 8.52 8.66
N ALA A 168 13.62 8.01 8.53
CA ALA A 168 13.97 7.03 7.50
C ALA A 168 13.21 5.70 7.72
N ILE A 169 13.18 5.15 8.94
CA ILE A 169 12.40 3.93 9.26
C ILE A 169 10.92 4.13 8.91
N VAL A 170 10.32 5.25 9.31
CA VAL A 170 8.93 5.59 8.99
C VAL A 170 8.72 5.68 7.49
N THR A 171 9.66 6.28 6.74
CA THR A 171 9.58 6.39 5.28
C THR A 171 9.45 5.01 4.61
N PHE A 172 10.23 4.02 5.07
CA PHE A 172 10.10 2.64 4.61
C PHE A 172 8.77 2.00 5.03
N ALA A 173 8.29 2.27 6.24
CA ALA A 173 7.01 1.73 6.74
C ALA A 173 5.80 2.28 5.95
N LEU A 174 5.86 3.55 5.54
CA LEU A 174 4.81 4.21 4.75
C LEU A 174 4.86 3.83 3.26
N CYS A 175 6.00 3.37 2.75
CA CYS A 175 6.21 3.08 1.32
C CYS A 175 5.42 1.87 0.81
N GLY A 176 4.13 2.07 0.50
CA GLY A 176 3.28 1.09 -0.19
C GLY A 176 1.79 1.31 0.04
N PHE A 177 0.99 0.86 -0.92
CA PHE A 177 -0.46 1.04 -1.01
C PHE A 177 -1.27 0.06 -0.14
N ALA A 178 -0.74 -0.36 1.01
CA ALA A 178 -1.44 -1.29 1.90
C ALA A 178 -2.37 -0.51 2.84
N ASN A 179 -3.59 -0.26 2.38
CA ASN A 179 -4.62 0.49 3.11
C ASN A 179 -6.03 0.01 2.71
N PHE A 180 -7.07 0.40 3.47
CA PHE A 180 -8.45 -0.05 3.18
C PHE A 180 -8.97 0.47 1.83
N SER A 181 -8.61 1.69 1.43
CA SER A 181 -9.02 2.26 0.14
C SER A 181 -8.49 1.43 -1.04
N SER A 182 -7.29 0.85 -0.92
CA SER A 182 -6.69 0.01 -1.95
C SER A 182 -7.42 -1.31 -2.16
N ILE A 183 -8.12 -1.85 -1.14
CA ILE A 183 -9.00 -3.01 -1.33
C ILE A 183 -10.15 -2.65 -2.28
N ALA A 184 -10.78 -1.49 -2.06
CA ALA A 184 -11.86 -1.01 -2.91
C ALA A 184 -11.38 -0.71 -4.34
N ILE A 185 -10.20 -0.11 -4.49
CA ILE A 185 -9.57 0.15 -5.80
C ILE A 185 -9.31 -1.18 -6.52
N GLN A 186 -8.74 -2.20 -5.86
CA GLN A 186 -8.50 -3.50 -6.48
C GLN A 186 -9.80 -4.22 -6.85
N MET A 187 -10.87 -4.05 -6.06
CA MET A 187 -12.18 -4.58 -6.41
C MET A 187 -12.77 -3.88 -7.64
N ALA A 188 -12.52 -2.59 -7.84
CA ALA A 188 -12.95 -1.86 -9.03
C ALA A 188 -12.11 -2.21 -10.27
N VAL A 189 -10.77 -2.26 -10.14
CA VAL A 189 -9.83 -2.51 -11.24
C VAL A 189 -9.80 -4.00 -11.57
N THR A 190 -9.26 -4.83 -10.67
CA THR A 190 -9.12 -6.28 -10.90
C THR A 190 -10.49 -6.97 -10.98
N GLY A 191 -11.45 -6.54 -10.16
CA GLY A 191 -12.82 -7.03 -10.27
C GLY A 191 -13.60 -6.46 -11.47
N GLY A 192 -13.09 -5.41 -12.13
CA GLY A 192 -13.52 -5.03 -13.46
C GLY A 192 -13.01 -6.03 -14.49
N LEU A 193 -11.69 -6.27 -14.50
CA LEU A 193 -10.99 -7.18 -15.41
C LEU A 193 -11.47 -8.63 -15.32
N ALA A 194 -11.80 -9.09 -14.12
CA ALA A 194 -12.30 -10.43 -13.86
C ALA A 194 -13.50 -10.36 -12.90
N PRO A 195 -14.73 -10.16 -13.41
CA PRO A 195 -15.92 -9.97 -12.60
C PRO A 195 -16.20 -11.16 -11.66
N ASN A 196 -15.89 -12.38 -12.12
CA ASN A 196 -16.04 -13.60 -11.34
C ASN A 196 -15.07 -13.69 -10.14
N GLN A 197 -14.02 -12.84 -10.09
CA GLN A 197 -13.04 -12.79 -9.00
C GLN A 197 -13.41 -11.83 -7.86
N ARG A 198 -14.44 -10.99 -8.04
CA ARG A 198 -14.86 -10.02 -6.99
C ARG A 198 -15.07 -10.67 -5.61
N PRO A 199 -15.69 -11.87 -5.48
CA PRO A 199 -15.85 -12.53 -4.18
C PRO A 199 -14.52 -12.93 -3.55
N VAL A 200 -13.53 -13.35 -4.35
CA VAL A 200 -12.20 -13.71 -3.87
C VAL A 200 -11.47 -12.47 -3.37
N ILE A 201 -11.52 -11.37 -4.13
CA ILE A 201 -10.92 -10.08 -3.73
C ILE A 201 -11.54 -9.60 -2.41
N ALA A 202 -12.86 -9.67 -2.26
CA ALA A 202 -13.54 -9.29 -1.02
C ALA A 202 -13.14 -10.18 0.16
N LYS A 203 -13.06 -11.51 -0.04
CA LYS A 203 -12.69 -12.48 1.01
C LYS A 203 -11.22 -12.34 1.45
N LEU A 204 -10.31 -12.07 0.51
CA LEU A 204 -8.88 -11.99 0.76
C LEU A 204 -8.38 -10.57 1.06
N GLY A 205 -9.17 -9.53 0.79
CA GLY A 205 -8.74 -8.13 0.87
C GLY A 205 -8.08 -7.75 2.20
N LEU A 206 -8.67 -8.16 3.33
CA LEU A 206 -8.08 -7.89 4.65
C LEU A 206 -6.77 -8.64 4.88
N ARG A 207 -6.66 -9.88 4.38
CA ARG A 207 -5.42 -10.67 4.46
C ARG A 207 -4.34 -10.05 3.57
N ALA A 208 -4.71 -9.58 2.38
CA ALA A 208 -3.81 -8.90 1.46
C ALA A 208 -3.32 -7.56 2.04
N LEU A 209 -4.21 -6.78 2.67
CA LEU A 209 -3.84 -5.56 3.38
C LEU A 209 -2.85 -5.85 4.52
N ALA A 210 -3.12 -6.87 5.34
CA ALA A 210 -2.22 -7.26 6.42
C ALA A 210 -0.85 -7.71 5.87
N ALA A 211 -0.83 -8.55 4.84
CA ALA A 211 0.40 -9.02 4.21
C ALA A 211 1.21 -7.86 3.57
N GLY A 212 0.53 -6.94 2.88
CA GLY A 212 1.17 -5.75 2.32
C GLY A 212 1.75 -4.83 3.40
N SER A 213 1.01 -4.61 4.49
CA SER A 213 1.48 -3.82 5.63
C SER A 213 2.69 -4.47 6.30
N LEU A 214 2.69 -5.79 6.49
CA LEU A 214 3.84 -6.52 7.02
C LEU A 214 5.05 -6.46 6.10
N ALA A 215 4.87 -6.51 4.78
CA ALA A 215 5.97 -6.36 3.82
C ALA A 215 6.63 -4.96 3.91
N ASN A 216 5.84 -3.91 4.11
CA ASN A 216 6.36 -2.57 4.37
C ASN A 216 7.12 -2.51 5.71
N LEU A 217 6.53 -3.04 6.78
CA LEU A 217 7.16 -3.06 8.10
C LEU A 217 8.46 -3.89 8.11
N MET A 218 8.52 -4.98 7.35
CA MET A 218 9.75 -5.75 7.16
C MET A 218 10.83 -4.92 6.46
N SER A 219 10.45 -4.12 5.45
CA SER A 219 11.39 -3.21 4.78
C SER A 219 11.89 -2.12 5.75
N ALA A 220 11.01 -1.64 6.63
CA ALA A 220 11.36 -0.69 7.69
C ALA A 220 12.27 -1.31 8.76
N ALA A 221 12.06 -2.58 9.13
CA ALA A 221 12.93 -3.31 10.05
C ALA A 221 14.36 -3.43 9.48
N LEU A 222 14.47 -3.79 8.19
CA LEU A 222 15.75 -3.87 7.51
C LEU A 222 16.44 -2.50 7.47
N ALA A 223 15.71 -1.43 7.15
CA ALA A 223 16.25 -0.08 7.23
C ALA A 223 16.73 0.25 8.65
N GLY A 224 15.95 -0.06 9.68
CA GLY A 224 16.31 0.15 11.08
C GLY A 224 17.58 -0.60 11.51
N LEU A 225 17.83 -1.78 10.95
CA LEU A 225 19.05 -2.57 11.20
C LEU A 225 20.31 -1.90 10.61
N PHE A 226 20.21 -1.33 9.40
CA PHE A 226 21.36 -0.79 8.68
C PHE A 226 21.60 0.70 8.92
N LEU A 227 20.63 1.43 9.48
CA LEU A 227 20.76 2.86 9.77
C LEU A 227 21.50 3.10 11.10
N PRO A 228 22.50 4.00 11.12
CA PRO A 228 23.28 4.30 12.32
C PRO A 228 22.41 4.94 13.40
N TYR A 229 22.69 4.63 14.67
CA TYR A 229 22.02 5.18 15.86
C TYR A 229 22.43 6.62 16.17
#